data_AF-A0A967CZV1-F1
#
_entry.id   AF-A0A967CZV1-F1
#
_cell.length_a   1.000
_cell.length_b   1.000
_cell.length_c   1.000
_cell.angle_alpha   90.00
_cell.angle_beta   90.00
_cell.angle_gamma   90.00
#
_symmetry.space_group_name_H-M   'P 1'
#
loop_
_entity.id
_entity.type
_entity.pdbx_description
1 polymer ?
#
loop_
_entity_poly.entity_id
_entity_poly.type
_entity_poly.pdbx_seq_one_letter_code
_entity_poly.pdbx_strand_id
1 'polypeptide(L)'
;VDGNTGEECIMGRYARQSQGRDALEQHRKALFLAHDPRGPSLQDSEPEIFAKLVEQARLMRHRLREEMQIEFTIQNGELFILDGVRVNRRANAAMRIAVKLAEDGIIPQQEALMRIDPRALGELLHRQIDPEAKRDILAAAVAASPGAASGKIVFDALTAQAHAARGEACILVRRETSPEDIRGMHAAAGVLTERGGMTSHAAVIGRGIGLPCVVGASDIKFQPSKKRLTTPDGRTFAEGDIITIDGTNGQVLAGQPKMVEAALDDSFQTFMKWAAENCDIRVRANADTPRDAQTARNFDAQGIGLCRTEHMFFDVDRLTVMREMIFADAAHDRRSVLDRLLPMQRADFIELFRIMRGLPVCIRLFDPPLHEFLPTDRAGLLNLAEALDLPLSTVTQRVESMGEYNPMLG
;
A
#
# COMPACT_ATOMS: atom_id res chain seq x y z
N VAL A 1 -11.79 -25.97 2.94
CA VAL A 1 -11.24 -24.72 3.49
C VAL A 1 -11.93 -23.56 2.79
N ASP A 2 -12.20 -22.47 3.49
CA ASP A 2 -12.76 -21.26 2.88
C ASP A 2 -11.71 -20.57 1.99
N GLY A 3 -12.03 -20.30 0.72
CA GLY A 3 -11.13 -19.64 -0.22
C GLY A 3 -10.89 -18.14 0.10
N ASN A 4 -11.73 -17.51 0.91
CA ASN A 4 -11.60 -16.12 1.31
C ASN A 4 -10.84 -15.93 2.63
N THR A 5 -11.05 -16.81 3.61
CA THR A 5 -10.43 -16.69 4.95
C THR A 5 -9.28 -17.67 5.16
N GLY A 6 -9.25 -18.80 4.44
CA GLY A 6 -8.31 -19.89 4.68
C GLY A 6 -8.65 -20.74 5.91
N GLU A 7 -9.84 -20.55 6.52
CA GLU A 7 -10.26 -21.34 7.67
C GLU A 7 -10.69 -22.76 7.28
N GLU A 8 -10.36 -23.71 8.16
CA GLU A 8 -10.73 -25.11 7.99
C GLU A 8 -12.23 -25.30 8.15
N CYS A 9 -12.93 -25.31 7.01
CA CYS A 9 -14.33 -25.66 6.94
C CYS A 9 -14.57 -26.56 5.72
N ILE A 10 -15.53 -27.47 5.89
CA ILE A 10 -16.04 -28.30 4.80
C ILE A 10 -17.29 -27.59 4.28
N MET A 11 -17.12 -26.80 3.22
CA MET A 11 -18.20 -26.10 2.56
C MET A 11 -18.41 -26.68 1.17
N GLY A 12 -19.67 -26.74 0.76
CA GLY A 12 -20.05 -27.22 -0.56
C GLY A 12 -21.55 -27.21 -0.71
N ARG A 13 -21.99 -27.42 -1.94
CA ARG A 13 -23.39 -27.60 -2.27
C ARG A 13 -23.56 -28.90 -3.04
N TYR A 14 -24.66 -29.59 -2.79
CA TYR A 14 -25.01 -30.82 -3.46
C TYR A 14 -26.46 -30.73 -3.96
N ALA A 15 -26.68 -31.00 -5.25
CA ALA A 15 -28.02 -31.03 -5.81
C ALA A 15 -28.41 -32.48 -6.17
N ARG A 16 -29.60 -32.90 -5.73
CA ARG A 16 -30.15 -34.23 -6.01
C ARG A 16 -30.70 -34.27 -7.44
N GLN A 17 -30.49 -35.39 -8.14
CA GLN A 17 -31.05 -35.66 -9.47
C GLN A 17 -30.68 -34.61 -10.55
N SER A 18 -29.48 -34.05 -10.46
CA SER A 18 -28.94 -33.10 -11.44
C SER A 18 -27.59 -33.57 -11.97
N GLN A 19 -27.30 -33.31 -13.24
CA GLN A 19 -25.99 -33.59 -13.85
C GLN A 19 -25.23 -32.29 -14.14
N GLY A 20 -23.93 -32.27 -13.83
CA GLY A 20 -23.00 -31.22 -14.28
C GLY A 20 -23.45 -29.80 -13.92
N ARG A 21 -23.49 -28.91 -14.92
CA ARG A 21 -23.77 -27.46 -14.75
C ARG A 21 -25.20 -27.13 -14.31
N ASP A 22 -26.17 -28.02 -14.50
CA ASP A 22 -27.57 -27.81 -14.06
C ASP A 22 -27.70 -27.77 -12.53
N ALA A 23 -26.75 -28.40 -11.80
CA ALA A 23 -26.64 -28.32 -10.34
C ALA A 23 -26.21 -26.92 -9.85
N LEU A 24 -25.45 -26.18 -10.67
CA LEU A 24 -24.92 -24.86 -10.33
C LEU A 24 -25.99 -23.77 -10.49
N GLU A 25 -26.87 -23.87 -11.49
CA GLU A 25 -27.93 -22.88 -11.74
C GLU A 25 -29.12 -23.01 -10.76
N GLN A 26 -29.39 -24.21 -10.23
CA GLN A 26 -30.48 -24.46 -9.29
C GLN A 26 -30.08 -24.19 -7.82
N HIS A 27 -29.56 -22.99 -7.54
CA HIS A 27 -29.17 -22.58 -6.18
C HIS A 27 -30.27 -22.71 -5.10
N ARG A 28 -31.55 -22.77 -5.49
CA ARG A 28 -32.69 -22.89 -4.55
C ARG A 28 -32.99 -24.32 -4.07
N LYS A 29 -32.48 -25.37 -4.72
CA LYS A 29 -32.74 -26.79 -4.35
C LYS A 29 -31.48 -27.55 -3.92
N ALA A 30 -30.33 -26.89 -3.88
CA ALA A 30 -29.08 -27.50 -3.45
C ALA A 30 -29.03 -27.63 -1.92
N LEU A 31 -28.71 -28.82 -1.44
CA LEU A 31 -28.41 -29.14 -0.06
C LEU A 31 -27.03 -28.59 0.31
N PHE A 32 -26.86 -28.19 1.57
CA PHE A 32 -25.53 -27.90 2.12
C PHE A 32 -24.74 -29.18 2.28
N LEU A 33 -23.40 -29.13 2.16
CA LEU A 33 -22.59 -30.34 2.33
C LEU A 33 -22.50 -30.75 3.81
N ALA A 34 -22.05 -29.83 4.66
CA ALA A 34 -22.01 -29.98 6.11
C ALA A 34 -23.27 -29.38 6.75
N HIS A 35 -23.53 -29.74 8.01
CA HIS A 35 -24.63 -29.21 8.79
C HIS A 35 -24.58 -27.67 8.83
N ASP A 36 -25.66 -27.03 8.38
CA ASP A 36 -25.79 -25.58 8.35
C ASP A 36 -27.19 -25.19 8.83
N PRO A 37 -27.32 -24.25 9.78
CA PRO A 37 -28.64 -23.84 10.30
C PRO A 37 -29.55 -23.21 9.24
N ARG A 38 -29.03 -22.84 8.06
CA ARG A 38 -29.78 -22.20 6.98
C ARG A 38 -30.51 -23.19 6.06
N GLY A 39 -30.29 -24.51 6.19
CA GLY A 39 -31.02 -25.47 5.37
C GLY A 39 -30.58 -26.93 5.53
N PRO A 40 -31.29 -27.86 4.87
CA PRO A 40 -30.98 -29.29 4.95
C PRO A 40 -29.61 -29.61 4.34
N SER A 41 -28.90 -30.57 4.96
CA SER A 41 -27.53 -30.93 4.56
C SER A 41 -27.38 -32.38 4.10
N LEU A 42 -26.33 -32.66 3.33
CA LEU A 42 -25.91 -34.00 2.95
C LEU A 42 -25.43 -34.78 4.19
N GLN A 43 -24.74 -34.11 5.12
CA GLN A 43 -24.32 -34.70 6.39
C GLN A 43 -25.49 -35.26 7.20
N ASP A 44 -26.64 -34.57 7.22
CA ASP A 44 -27.83 -35.02 7.96
C ASP A 44 -28.60 -36.12 7.21
N SER A 45 -28.55 -36.11 5.87
CA SER A 45 -29.35 -37.03 5.04
C SER A 45 -28.63 -38.32 4.69
N GLU A 46 -27.32 -38.28 4.46
CA GLU A 46 -26.48 -39.41 4.04
C GLU A 46 -25.11 -39.37 4.76
N PRO A 47 -25.08 -39.65 6.09
CA PRO A 47 -23.89 -39.47 6.91
C PRO A 47 -22.72 -40.38 6.49
N GLU A 48 -22.98 -41.58 5.98
CA GLU A 48 -21.95 -42.52 5.51
C GLU A 48 -21.22 -41.99 4.27
N ILE A 49 -21.96 -41.41 3.32
CA ILE A 49 -21.39 -40.81 2.11
C ILE A 49 -20.57 -39.57 2.47
N PHE A 50 -21.08 -38.74 3.39
CA PHE A 50 -20.35 -37.58 3.90
C PHE A 50 -19.03 -38.01 4.55
N ALA A 51 -19.04 -39.02 5.41
CA ALA A 51 -17.81 -39.54 6.05
C ALA A 51 -16.77 -40.00 5.02
N LYS A 52 -17.20 -40.74 3.98
CA LYS A 52 -16.33 -41.14 2.87
C LYS A 52 -15.77 -39.93 2.12
N LEU A 53 -16.57 -38.90 1.88
CA LEU A 53 -16.11 -37.68 1.21
C LEU A 53 -15.06 -36.93 2.04
N VAL A 54 -15.24 -36.85 3.36
CA VAL A 54 -14.23 -36.26 4.27
C VAL A 54 -12.93 -37.07 4.25
N GLU A 55 -13.01 -38.39 4.21
CA GLU A 55 -11.83 -39.25 4.09
C GLU A 55 -11.09 -39.02 2.76
N GLN A 56 -11.80 -38.97 1.64
CA GLN A 56 -11.21 -38.65 0.33
C GLN A 56 -10.59 -37.25 0.31
N ALA A 57 -11.23 -36.27 0.95
CA ALA A 57 -10.68 -34.92 1.07
C ALA A 57 -9.36 -34.89 1.85
N ARG A 58 -9.28 -35.62 2.97
CA ARG A 58 -8.02 -35.77 3.73
C ARG A 58 -6.96 -36.48 2.92
N LEU A 59 -7.33 -37.54 2.20
CA LEU A 59 -6.40 -38.27 1.33
C LEU A 59 -5.84 -37.36 0.23
N MET A 60 -6.68 -36.57 -0.44
CA MET A 60 -6.26 -35.58 -1.43
C MET A 60 -5.34 -34.54 -0.82
N ARG A 61 -5.69 -33.97 0.34
CA ARG A 61 -4.86 -32.99 1.06
C ARG A 61 -3.45 -33.51 1.31
N HIS A 62 -3.32 -34.75 1.79
CA HIS A 62 -2.01 -35.36 2.04
C HIS A 62 -1.25 -35.75 0.76
N ARG A 63 -1.93 -36.37 -0.22
CA ARG A 63 -1.27 -36.91 -1.42
C ARG A 63 -0.90 -35.83 -2.43
N LEU A 64 -1.78 -34.85 -2.63
CA LEU A 64 -1.57 -33.71 -3.53
C LEU A 64 -0.89 -32.54 -2.82
N ARG A 65 -0.75 -32.62 -1.49
CA ARG A 65 -0.08 -31.62 -0.65
C ARG A 65 -0.67 -30.23 -0.81
N GLU A 66 -2.00 -30.14 -0.98
CA GLU A 66 -2.71 -28.90 -1.30
C GLU A 66 -4.18 -29.01 -0.89
N GLU A 67 -4.81 -27.86 -0.65
CA GLU A 67 -6.26 -27.79 -0.42
C GLU A 67 -7.03 -27.85 -1.73
N MET A 68 -7.87 -28.87 -1.85
CA MET A 68 -8.59 -29.19 -3.08
C MET A 68 -10.09 -28.97 -2.89
N GLN A 69 -10.71 -28.37 -3.91
CA GLN A 69 -12.14 -28.44 -4.18
C GLN A 69 -12.42 -29.75 -4.91
N ILE A 70 -13.35 -30.54 -4.36
CA ILE A 70 -13.69 -31.87 -4.87
C ILE A 70 -14.97 -31.77 -5.69
N GLU A 71 -14.90 -32.20 -6.94
CA GLU A 71 -16.07 -32.46 -7.75
C GLU A 71 -16.43 -33.94 -7.62
N PHE A 72 -17.67 -34.22 -7.23
CA PHE A 72 -18.12 -35.59 -6.98
C PHE A 72 -19.55 -35.79 -7.49
N THR A 73 -19.90 -37.05 -7.71
CA THR A 73 -21.27 -37.48 -7.99
C THR A 73 -21.63 -38.64 -7.08
N ILE A 74 -22.93 -38.77 -6.80
CA ILE A 74 -23.48 -39.90 -6.05
C ILE A 74 -24.40 -40.65 -6.99
N GLN A 75 -24.05 -41.89 -7.32
CA GLN A 75 -24.83 -42.74 -8.20
C GLN A 75 -25.16 -44.04 -7.48
N ASN A 76 -26.45 -44.39 -7.41
CA ASN A 76 -26.94 -45.61 -6.75
C ASN A 76 -26.48 -45.77 -5.29
N GLY A 77 -26.29 -44.66 -4.56
CA GLY A 77 -25.81 -44.67 -3.17
C GLY A 77 -24.28 -44.80 -3.02
N GLU A 78 -23.54 -44.82 -4.13
CA GLU A 78 -22.07 -44.84 -4.12
C GLU A 78 -21.49 -43.48 -4.52
N LEU A 79 -20.40 -43.11 -3.84
CA LEU A 79 -19.65 -41.88 -4.07
C LEU A 79 -18.60 -42.09 -5.17
N PHE A 80 -18.64 -41.24 -6.20
CA PHE A 80 -17.61 -41.19 -7.24
C PHE A 80 -16.98 -39.80 -7.26
N ILE A 81 -15.66 -39.77 -7.19
CA ILE A 81 -14.87 -38.54 -7.34
C ILE A 81 -14.64 -38.31 -8.84
N LEU A 82 -14.98 -37.13 -9.33
CA LEU A 82 -14.83 -36.73 -10.72
C LEU A 82 -13.51 -35.98 -10.93
N ASP A 83 -13.25 -34.98 -10.09
CA ASP A 83 -12.05 -34.15 -10.19
C ASP A 83 -11.68 -33.54 -8.83
N GLY A 84 -10.42 -33.14 -8.71
CA GLY A 84 -9.88 -32.36 -7.61
C GLY A 84 -9.21 -31.12 -8.16
N VAL A 85 -9.86 -29.96 -8.01
CA VAL A 85 -9.35 -28.67 -8.48
C VAL A 85 -8.77 -27.90 -7.30
N ARG A 86 -7.68 -27.17 -7.48
CA ARG A 86 -7.15 -26.31 -6.42
C ARG A 86 -8.18 -25.26 -6.02
N VAL A 87 -8.36 -25.05 -4.73
CA VAL A 87 -9.27 -24.01 -4.23
C VAL A 87 -8.78 -22.64 -4.72
N ASN A 88 -9.63 -21.93 -5.47
CA ASN A 88 -9.35 -20.54 -5.81
C ASN A 88 -9.40 -19.70 -4.52
N ARG A 89 -8.36 -18.90 -4.27
CA ARG A 89 -8.12 -18.32 -2.95
C ARG A 89 -7.52 -16.93 -3.01
N ARG A 90 -7.89 -16.10 -2.04
CA ARG A 90 -7.29 -14.78 -1.80
C ARG A 90 -5.87 -14.92 -1.20
N ALA A 91 -5.06 -13.86 -1.26
CA ALA A 91 -3.70 -13.87 -0.74
C ALA A 91 -3.61 -14.28 0.74
N ASN A 92 -4.55 -13.80 1.57
CA ASN A 92 -4.62 -14.11 3.00
C ASN A 92 -4.95 -15.58 3.23
N ALA A 93 -5.92 -16.11 2.50
CA ALA A 93 -6.29 -17.53 2.55
C ALA A 93 -5.14 -18.41 2.04
N ALA A 94 -4.43 -18.01 0.99
CA ALA A 94 -3.26 -18.73 0.47
C ALA A 94 -2.16 -18.84 1.52
N MET A 95 -1.84 -17.74 2.21
CA MET A 95 -0.86 -17.73 3.29
C MET A 95 -1.29 -18.64 4.45
N ARG A 96 -2.52 -18.50 4.94
CA ARG A 96 -3.04 -19.33 6.03
C ARG A 96 -3.01 -20.81 5.68
N ILE A 97 -3.41 -21.18 4.46
CA ILE A 97 -3.34 -22.56 3.96
C ILE A 97 -1.89 -23.05 3.91
N ALA A 98 -0.96 -22.27 3.37
CA ALA A 98 0.44 -22.68 3.28
C ALA A 98 1.07 -22.89 4.66
N VAL A 99 0.79 -21.99 5.62
CA VAL A 99 1.22 -22.12 7.01
C VAL A 99 0.62 -23.38 7.64
N LYS A 100 -0.69 -23.58 7.48
CA LYS A 100 -1.39 -24.73 8.07
C LYS A 100 -0.89 -26.07 7.52
N LEU A 101 -0.67 -26.17 6.21
CA LEU A 101 -0.09 -27.37 5.59
C LEU A 101 1.31 -27.69 6.14
N ALA A 102 2.09 -26.67 6.50
CA ALA A 102 3.40 -26.85 7.09
C ALA A 102 3.33 -27.23 8.58
N GLU A 103 2.44 -26.62 9.35
CA GLU A 103 2.17 -26.97 10.75
C GLU A 103 1.67 -28.41 10.89
N ASP A 104 0.84 -28.86 9.96
CA ASP A 104 0.32 -30.23 9.91
C ASP A 104 1.34 -31.25 9.37
N GLY A 105 2.56 -30.80 9.02
CA GLY A 105 3.65 -31.67 8.55
C GLY A 105 3.47 -32.23 7.14
N ILE A 106 2.52 -31.69 6.36
CA ILE A 106 2.24 -32.14 4.97
C ILE A 106 3.30 -31.58 4.01
N ILE A 107 3.77 -30.37 4.29
CA ILE A 107 4.84 -29.71 3.55
C ILE A 107 5.93 -29.20 4.49
N PRO A 108 7.20 -29.15 4.06
CA PRO A 108 8.24 -28.47 4.84
C PRO A 108 8.02 -26.95 4.79
N GLN A 109 8.52 -26.24 5.81
CA GLN A 109 8.41 -24.78 5.92
C GLN A 109 8.98 -24.07 4.67
N GLN A 110 10.09 -24.56 4.12
CA GLN A 110 10.71 -23.99 2.92
C GLN A 110 9.77 -24.04 1.71
N GLU A 111 8.96 -25.10 1.59
CA GLU A 111 7.98 -25.20 0.51
C GLU A 111 6.81 -24.24 0.74
N ALA A 112 6.37 -24.05 1.98
CA ALA A 112 5.35 -23.04 2.30
C ALA A 112 5.80 -21.63 1.90
N LEU A 113 7.07 -21.27 2.19
CA LEU A 113 7.65 -19.99 1.79
C LEU A 113 7.64 -19.79 0.26
N MET A 114 7.95 -20.83 -0.51
CA MET A 114 8.00 -20.76 -1.98
C MET A 114 6.62 -20.75 -2.66
N ARG A 115 5.54 -21.06 -1.94
CA ARG A 115 4.17 -21.07 -2.49
C ARG A 115 3.51 -19.70 -2.55
N ILE A 116 4.00 -18.75 -1.76
CA ILE A 116 3.44 -17.40 -1.69
C ILE A 116 4.25 -16.50 -2.61
N ASP A 117 3.58 -15.87 -3.58
CA ASP A 117 4.19 -14.84 -4.40
C ASP A 117 4.55 -13.64 -3.49
N PRO A 118 5.81 -13.17 -3.46
CA PRO A 118 6.19 -12.00 -2.69
C PRO A 118 5.32 -10.76 -2.96
N ARG A 119 4.77 -10.61 -4.18
CA ARG A 119 3.87 -9.49 -4.52
C ARG A 119 2.55 -9.57 -3.77
N ALA A 120 2.05 -10.77 -3.49
CA ALA A 120 0.82 -10.98 -2.74
C ALA A 120 0.95 -10.55 -1.27
N LEU A 121 2.18 -10.47 -0.72
CA LEU A 121 2.40 -9.92 0.63
C LEU A 121 1.99 -8.45 0.73
N GLY A 122 2.18 -7.67 -0.34
CA GLY A 122 1.73 -6.28 -0.37
C GLY A 122 0.22 -6.16 -0.18
N GLU A 123 -0.57 -7.09 -0.70
CA GLU A 123 -2.02 -7.11 -0.52
C GLU A 123 -2.44 -7.32 0.94
N LEU A 124 -1.59 -7.98 1.74
CA LEU A 124 -1.84 -8.24 3.16
C LEU A 124 -1.45 -7.08 4.06
N LEU A 125 -0.52 -6.23 3.62
CA LEU A 125 -0.01 -5.09 4.37
C LEU A 125 -0.86 -3.83 4.19
N HIS A 126 -1.64 -3.77 3.11
CA HIS A 126 -2.42 -2.60 2.74
C HIS A 126 -3.90 -2.94 2.63
N ARG A 127 -4.74 -1.97 2.99
CA ARG A 127 -6.18 -2.02 2.71
C ARG A 127 -6.44 -2.25 1.22
N GLN A 128 -7.38 -3.11 0.86
CA GLN A 128 -7.71 -3.43 -0.54
C GLN A 128 -9.19 -3.19 -0.83
N ILE A 129 -9.54 -3.02 -2.11
CA ILE A 129 -10.93 -3.04 -2.56
C ILE A 129 -11.43 -4.49 -2.53
N ASP A 130 -12.61 -4.73 -1.96
CA ASP A 130 -13.24 -6.06 -1.98
C ASP A 130 -13.41 -6.51 -3.44
N PRO A 131 -12.86 -7.67 -3.86
CA PRO A 131 -13.00 -8.20 -5.22
C PRO A 131 -14.46 -8.30 -5.70
N GLU A 132 -15.39 -8.53 -4.78
CA GLU A 132 -16.83 -8.61 -5.07
C GLU A 132 -17.51 -7.22 -5.16
N ALA A 133 -16.81 -6.14 -4.77
CA ALA A 133 -17.36 -4.81 -4.88
C ALA A 133 -17.42 -4.35 -6.34
N LYS A 134 -18.52 -3.69 -6.71
CA LYS A 134 -18.65 -3.08 -8.02
C LYS A 134 -17.57 -2.01 -8.21
N ARG A 135 -16.76 -2.17 -9.24
CA ARG A 135 -15.71 -1.21 -9.63
C ARG A 135 -16.25 -0.27 -10.71
N ASP A 136 -16.53 0.98 -10.35
CA ASP A 136 -16.82 2.05 -11.31
C ASP A 136 -15.52 2.79 -11.66
N ILE A 137 -14.79 2.26 -12.65
CA ILE A 137 -13.46 2.72 -13.02
C ILE A 137 -13.57 4.01 -13.85
N LEU A 138 -12.92 5.07 -13.37
CA LEU A 138 -12.81 6.38 -14.02
C LEU A 138 -11.63 6.43 -14.98
N ALA A 139 -10.49 5.88 -14.59
CA ALA A 139 -9.28 5.79 -15.39
C ALA A 139 -8.33 4.73 -14.83
N ALA A 140 -7.35 4.32 -15.63
CA ALA A 140 -6.23 3.49 -15.21
C ALA A 140 -4.90 4.20 -15.54
N ALA A 141 -3.91 4.05 -14.68
CA ALA A 141 -2.59 4.65 -14.82
C ALA A 141 -1.53 3.80 -14.10
N VAL A 142 -0.38 4.38 -13.77
CA VAL A 142 0.73 3.65 -13.15
C VAL A 142 0.45 3.40 -11.67
N ALA A 143 0.41 2.12 -11.29
CA ALA A 143 0.36 1.62 -9.92
C ALA A 143 1.68 1.91 -9.18
N ALA A 144 1.80 3.12 -8.62
CA ALA A 144 3.07 3.59 -8.03
C ALA A 144 3.33 3.02 -6.64
N SER A 145 2.28 2.94 -5.82
CA SER A 145 2.35 2.45 -4.44
C SER A 145 1.07 1.67 -4.11
N PRO A 146 1.18 0.43 -3.60
CA PRO A 146 0.06 -0.48 -3.41
C PRO A 146 -0.94 -0.01 -2.34
N GLY A 147 -2.12 -0.62 -2.35
CA GLY A 147 -3.20 -0.36 -1.40
C GLY A 147 -4.37 0.41 -2.01
N ALA A 148 -5.43 0.55 -1.24
CA ALA A 148 -6.66 1.20 -1.65
C ALA A 148 -7.12 2.23 -0.62
N ALA A 149 -7.48 3.42 -1.09
CA ALA A 149 -7.95 4.50 -0.25
C ALA A 149 -9.09 5.27 -0.91
N SER A 150 -10.11 5.61 -0.13
CA SER A 150 -11.21 6.47 -0.54
C SER A 150 -11.17 7.77 0.23
N GLY A 151 -11.45 8.88 -0.43
CA GLY A 151 -11.46 10.19 0.22
C GLY A 151 -11.94 11.31 -0.68
N LYS A 152 -12.15 12.48 -0.07
CA LYS A 152 -12.51 13.71 -0.78
C LYS A 152 -11.33 14.22 -1.61
N ILE A 153 -11.57 14.67 -2.84
CA ILE A 153 -10.54 15.28 -3.68
C ILE A 153 -10.07 16.60 -3.07
N VAL A 154 -8.75 16.77 -2.97
CA VAL A 154 -8.08 18.04 -2.59
C VAL A 154 -6.93 18.33 -3.57
N PHE A 155 -6.70 19.60 -3.90
CA PHE A 155 -5.72 19.99 -4.93
C PHE A 155 -4.41 20.58 -4.39
N ASP A 156 -4.33 20.79 -3.08
CA ASP A 156 -3.18 21.39 -2.41
C ASP A 156 -2.89 20.74 -1.05
N ALA A 157 -1.61 20.78 -0.67
CA ALA A 157 -1.09 20.12 0.52
C ALA A 157 -1.62 20.70 1.84
N LEU A 158 -1.95 22.00 1.86
CA LEU A 158 -2.50 22.66 3.05
C LEU A 158 -3.93 22.20 3.32
N THR A 159 -4.74 22.08 2.28
CA THR A 159 -6.11 21.57 2.37
C THR A 159 -6.11 20.10 2.80
N ALA A 160 -5.18 19.28 2.29
CA ALA A 160 -5.00 17.90 2.76
C ALA A 160 -4.72 17.83 4.27
N GLN A 161 -3.82 18.66 4.79
CA GLN A 161 -3.54 18.76 6.22
C GLN A 161 -4.76 19.22 7.03
N ALA A 162 -5.52 20.18 6.52
CA ALA A 162 -6.75 20.65 7.17
C ALA A 162 -7.83 19.55 7.25
N HIS A 163 -7.94 18.70 6.23
CA HIS A 163 -8.83 17.52 6.26
C HIS A 163 -8.36 16.48 7.29
N ALA A 164 -7.06 16.18 7.32
CA ALA A 164 -6.49 15.26 8.30
C ALA A 164 -6.72 15.73 9.75
N ALA A 165 -6.56 17.03 10.02
CA ALA A 165 -6.84 17.62 11.32
C ALA A 165 -8.33 17.49 11.76
N ARG A 166 -9.25 17.36 10.79
CA ARG A 166 -10.68 17.09 11.04
C ARG A 166 -11.03 15.60 11.05
N GLY A 167 -10.07 14.71 10.83
CA GLY A 167 -10.32 13.27 10.71
C GLY A 167 -11.04 12.86 9.41
N GLU A 168 -11.00 13.71 8.38
CA GLU A 168 -11.62 13.42 7.10
C GLU A 168 -10.59 12.84 6.12
N ALA A 169 -10.88 11.67 5.53
CA ALA A 169 -10.03 11.10 4.50
C ALA A 169 -10.07 11.94 3.20
N CYS A 170 -8.89 12.25 2.66
CA CYS A 170 -8.77 13.01 1.42
C CYS A 170 -7.79 12.35 0.44
N ILE A 171 -7.96 12.62 -0.86
CA ILE A 171 -7.08 12.20 -1.94
C ILE A 171 -6.40 13.43 -2.51
N LEU A 172 -5.08 13.51 -2.40
CA LEU A 172 -4.29 14.61 -2.91
C LEU A 172 -4.08 14.47 -4.41
N VAL A 173 -4.61 15.42 -5.17
CA VAL A 173 -4.62 15.45 -6.62
C VAL A 173 -3.68 16.56 -7.11
N ARG A 174 -2.59 16.19 -7.77
CA ARG A 174 -1.56 17.14 -8.26
C ARG A 174 -1.23 16.86 -9.72
N ARG A 175 -0.69 17.85 -10.43
CA ARG A 175 -0.13 17.57 -11.78
C ARG A 175 1.15 16.73 -11.65
N GLU A 176 1.98 17.16 -10.72
CA GLU A 176 3.21 16.54 -10.27
C GLU A 176 3.43 16.98 -8.82
N THR A 177 4.03 16.12 -8.00
CA THR A 177 4.34 16.46 -6.60
C THR A 177 5.72 17.05 -6.49
N SER A 178 5.86 18.11 -5.72
CA SER A 178 7.14 18.72 -5.32
C SER A 178 7.46 18.41 -3.84
N PRO A 179 8.68 18.72 -3.35
CA PRO A 179 9.03 18.48 -1.95
C PRO A 179 8.14 19.22 -0.93
N GLU A 180 7.58 20.37 -1.31
CA GLU A 180 6.58 21.09 -0.50
C GLU A 180 5.27 20.29 -0.28
N ASP A 181 4.97 19.34 -1.16
CA ASP A 181 3.76 18.50 -1.07
C ASP A 181 3.92 17.32 -0.09
N ILE A 182 5.13 17.03 0.42
CA ILE A 182 5.41 15.87 1.29
C ILE A 182 4.47 15.83 2.50
N ARG A 183 4.28 16.96 3.18
CA ARG A 183 3.36 17.06 4.33
C ARG A 183 1.91 16.79 3.94
N GLY A 184 1.50 17.27 2.76
CA GLY A 184 0.19 16.99 2.19
C GLY A 184 0.01 15.50 1.88
N MET A 185 1.06 14.84 1.36
CA MET A 185 1.05 13.41 1.11
C MET A 185 0.92 12.61 2.42
N HIS A 186 1.66 12.97 3.47
CA HIS A 186 1.52 12.33 4.80
C HIS A 186 0.13 12.52 5.42
N ALA A 187 -0.56 13.61 5.09
CA ALA A 187 -1.90 13.91 5.58
C ALA A 187 -3.01 13.25 4.73
N ALA A 188 -2.73 12.97 3.46
CA ALA A 188 -3.70 12.36 2.55
C ALA A 188 -3.86 10.87 2.81
N ALA A 189 -5.02 10.33 2.43
CA ALA A 189 -5.28 8.89 2.40
C ALA A 189 -4.75 8.22 1.12
N GLY A 190 -4.57 9.00 0.05
CA GLY A 190 -3.97 8.54 -1.21
C GLY A 190 -3.58 9.71 -2.10
N VAL A 191 -2.79 9.43 -3.14
CA VAL A 191 -2.28 10.45 -4.08
C VAL A 191 -2.59 10.05 -5.51
N LEU A 192 -3.00 11.05 -6.30
CA LEU A 192 -3.23 10.94 -7.73
C LEU A 192 -2.45 12.03 -8.47
N THR A 193 -1.61 11.64 -9.44
CA THR A 193 -0.90 12.61 -10.28
C THR A 193 -1.17 12.48 -11.77
N GLU A 194 -1.22 13.62 -12.47
CA GLU A 194 -1.34 13.67 -13.95
C GLU A 194 -0.08 13.11 -14.63
N ARG A 195 1.10 13.46 -14.09
CA ARG A 195 2.41 13.10 -14.61
C ARG A 195 3.22 12.32 -13.59
N GLY A 196 4.26 11.65 -14.08
CA GLY A 196 5.18 10.86 -13.27
C GLY A 196 5.11 9.37 -13.59
N GLY A 197 6.24 8.69 -13.42
CA GLY A 197 6.36 7.24 -13.54
C GLY A 197 6.68 6.57 -12.21
N MET A 198 7.08 5.30 -12.26
CA MET A 198 7.42 4.49 -11.07
C MET A 198 8.53 5.10 -10.20
N THR A 199 9.40 5.93 -10.78
CA THR A 199 10.52 6.61 -10.12
C THR A 199 10.25 8.08 -9.78
N SER A 200 9.04 8.57 -10.02
CA SER A 200 8.66 9.95 -9.69
C SER A 200 8.66 10.19 -8.18
N HIS A 201 8.77 11.47 -7.78
CA HIS A 201 8.73 11.89 -6.38
C HIS A 201 7.53 11.30 -5.63
N ALA A 202 6.31 11.44 -6.19
CA ALA A 202 5.09 10.87 -5.62
C ALA A 202 5.17 9.35 -5.39
N ALA A 203 5.78 8.62 -6.33
CA ALA A 203 5.91 7.17 -6.26
C ALA A 203 6.94 6.72 -5.22
N VAL A 204 8.07 7.42 -5.13
CA VAL A 204 9.13 7.11 -4.15
C VAL A 204 8.64 7.40 -2.74
N ILE A 205 8.07 8.58 -2.50
CA ILE A 205 7.53 8.95 -1.19
C ILE A 205 6.36 8.06 -0.84
N GLY A 206 5.39 7.86 -1.75
CA GLY A 206 4.21 7.03 -1.54
C GLY A 206 4.55 5.62 -1.07
N ARG A 207 5.52 4.96 -1.72
CA ARG A 207 6.00 3.64 -1.28
C ARG A 207 6.70 3.67 0.08
N GLY A 208 7.48 4.73 0.34
CA GLY A 208 8.20 4.89 1.60
C GLY A 208 7.26 4.94 2.82
N ILE A 209 6.10 5.59 2.65
CA ILE A 209 5.13 5.79 3.74
C ILE A 209 3.91 4.86 3.65
N GLY A 210 3.89 3.93 2.69
CA GLY A 210 2.78 2.98 2.48
C GLY A 210 1.47 3.65 2.03
N LEU A 211 1.56 4.82 1.39
CA LEU A 211 0.41 5.58 0.90
C LEU A 211 0.01 5.09 -0.50
N PRO A 212 -1.26 4.71 -0.74
CA PRO A 212 -1.74 4.35 -2.07
C PRO A 212 -1.55 5.48 -3.07
N CYS A 213 -0.81 5.20 -4.14
CA CYS A 213 -0.49 6.19 -5.17
C CYS A 213 -0.76 5.65 -6.56
N VAL A 214 -1.48 6.46 -7.35
CA VAL A 214 -1.63 6.26 -8.79
C VAL A 214 -1.03 7.47 -9.50
N VAL A 215 -0.02 7.26 -10.33
CA VAL A 215 0.73 8.34 -10.99
C VAL A 215 0.59 8.24 -12.50
N GLY A 216 0.80 9.36 -13.20
CA GLY A 216 0.77 9.37 -14.66
C GLY A 216 -0.63 9.14 -15.24
N ALA A 217 -1.68 9.61 -14.58
CA ALA A 217 -3.06 9.52 -15.04
C ALA A 217 -3.36 10.54 -16.15
N SER A 218 -2.66 10.42 -17.29
CA SER A 218 -2.78 11.34 -18.42
C SER A 218 -4.17 11.38 -19.06
N ASP A 219 -4.94 10.32 -18.90
CA ASP A 219 -6.30 10.19 -19.44
C ASP A 219 -7.30 11.08 -18.68
N ILE A 220 -7.01 11.42 -17.42
CA ILE A 220 -7.80 12.38 -16.66
C ILE A 220 -7.29 13.77 -16.99
N LYS A 221 -8.20 14.69 -17.33
CA LYS A 221 -7.88 16.09 -17.55
C LYS A 221 -7.94 16.86 -16.22
N PHE A 222 -6.77 17.26 -15.73
CA PHE A 222 -6.63 18.03 -14.50
C PHE A 222 -6.87 19.51 -14.80
N GLN A 223 -7.76 20.16 -14.05
CA GLN A 223 -8.00 21.61 -14.12
C GLN A 223 -7.79 22.24 -12.74
N PRO A 224 -6.54 22.39 -12.26
CA PRO A 224 -6.25 22.89 -10.92
C PRO A 224 -6.84 24.27 -10.63
N SER A 225 -6.84 25.18 -11.61
CA SER A 225 -7.42 26.54 -11.48
C SER A 225 -8.93 26.54 -11.24
N LYS A 226 -9.63 25.49 -11.68
CA LYS A 226 -11.07 25.30 -11.47
C LYS A 226 -11.35 24.25 -10.39
N LYS A 227 -10.30 23.74 -9.72
CA LYS A 227 -10.34 22.67 -8.72
C LYS A 227 -11.23 21.50 -9.15
N ARG A 228 -10.94 20.97 -10.34
CA ARG A 228 -11.78 19.98 -11.00
C ARG A 228 -10.98 18.99 -11.83
N LEU A 229 -11.47 17.75 -11.88
CA LEU A 229 -11.03 16.67 -12.74
C LEU A 229 -12.12 16.36 -13.77
N THR A 230 -11.72 16.10 -15.01
CA THR A 230 -12.62 15.58 -16.04
C THR A 230 -12.08 14.25 -16.53
N THR A 231 -12.90 13.21 -16.45
CA THR A 231 -12.54 11.84 -16.80
C THR A 231 -12.81 11.58 -18.29
N PRO A 232 -12.22 10.51 -18.88
CA PRO A 232 -12.36 10.19 -20.31
C PRO A 232 -13.82 10.00 -20.76
N ASP A 233 -14.67 9.52 -19.87
CA ASP A 233 -16.10 9.32 -20.08
C ASP A 233 -16.94 10.62 -19.99
N GLY A 234 -16.29 11.77 -19.79
CA GLY A 234 -16.93 13.08 -19.70
C GLY A 234 -17.47 13.43 -18.31
N ARG A 235 -17.37 12.53 -17.32
CA ARG A 235 -17.73 12.86 -15.94
C ARG A 235 -16.77 13.89 -15.37
N THR A 236 -17.28 14.64 -14.40
CA THR A 236 -16.59 15.79 -13.83
C THR A 236 -16.67 15.71 -12.32
N PHE A 237 -15.53 15.80 -11.66
CA PHE A 237 -15.40 15.74 -10.21
C PHE A 237 -14.76 17.04 -9.71
N ALA A 238 -15.35 17.67 -8.71
CA ALA A 238 -14.85 18.87 -8.06
C ALA A 238 -14.12 18.55 -6.75
N GLU A 239 -13.42 19.54 -6.20
CA GLU A 239 -12.91 19.47 -4.83
C GLU A 239 -14.04 19.10 -3.85
N GLY A 240 -13.76 18.15 -2.96
CA GLY A 240 -14.74 17.61 -2.01
C GLY A 240 -15.48 16.36 -2.47
N ASP A 241 -15.51 16.05 -3.78
CA ASP A 241 -16.11 14.81 -4.28
C ASP A 241 -15.28 13.59 -3.87
N ILE A 242 -15.96 12.46 -3.65
CA ILE A 242 -15.32 11.23 -3.19
C ILE A 242 -14.85 10.41 -4.39
N ILE A 243 -13.56 10.10 -4.39
CA ILE A 243 -12.96 9.13 -5.30
C ILE A 243 -12.20 8.08 -4.50
N THR A 244 -11.90 6.97 -5.18
CA THR A 244 -11.09 5.89 -4.64
C THR A 244 -9.88 5.66 -5.53
N ILE A 245 -8.73 5.52 -4.89
CA ILE A 245 -7.46 5.19 -5.52
C ILE A 245 -7.14 3.74 -5.17
N ASP A 246 -7.02 2.90 -6.20
CA ASP A 246 -6.47 1.55 -6.12
C ASP A 246 -5.03 1.60 -6.65
N GLY A 247 -4.10 1.82 -5.73
CA GLY A 247 -2.67 1.86 -6.00
C GLY A 247 -2.07 0.48 -6.29
N THR A 248 -2.79 -0.61 -6.00
CA THR A 248 -2.37 -1.98 -6.36
C THR A 248 -2.59 -2.24 -7.85
N ASN A 249 -3.77 -1.90 -8.38
CA ASN A 249 -4.12 -2.11 -9.79
C ASN A 249 -3.89 -0.89 -10.69
N GLY A 250 -3.51 0.25 -10.11
CA GLY A 250 -3.33 1.50 -10.85
C GLY A 250 -4.65 2.13 -11.29
N GLN A 251 -5.76 1.88 -10.58
CA GLN A 251 -7.10 2.29 -10.99
C GLN A 251 -7.61 3.46 -10.15
N VAL A 252 -8.33 4.37 -10.79
CA VAL A 252 -9.09 5.44 -10.13
C VAL A 252 -10.57 5.10 -10.27
N LEU A 253 -11.32 5.10 -9.17
CA LEU A 253 -12.72 4.71 -9.13
C LEU A 253 -13.61 5.82 -8.58
N ALA A 254 -14.86 5.84 -9.04
CA ALA A 254 -15.87 6.75 -8.53
C ALA A 254 -16.45 6.25 -7.20
N GLY A 255 -16.67 7.18 -6.26
CA GLY A 255 -17.30 6.88 -4.98
C GLY A 255 -16.40 6.07 -4.04
N GLN A 256 -17.04 5.29 -3.17
CA GLN A 256 -16.40 4.56 -2.07
C GLN A 256 -16.82 3.08 -2.12
N PRO A 257 -16.12 2.23 -2.89
CA PRO A 257 -16.39 0.81 -2.92
C PRO A 257 -16.06 0.20 -1.55
N LYS A 258 -16.66 -0.97 -1.27
CA LYS A 258 -16.39 -1.69 -0.02
C LYS A 258 -14.93 -2.10 0.02
N MET A 259 -14.28 -1.80 1.15
CA MET A 259 -12.88 -2.11 1.40
C MET A 259 -12.73 -3.29 2.34
N VAL A 260 -11.60 -3.96 2.25
CA VAL A 260 -11.13 -4.99 3.18
C VAL A 260 -9.86 -4.47 3.84
N GLU A 261 -9.84 -4.49 5.17
CA GLU A 261 -8.67 -4.09 5.94
C GLU A 261 -7.53 -5.12 5.80
N ALA A 262 -6.31 -4.64 5.95
CA ALA A 262 -5.13 -5.49 6.07
C ALA A 262 -5.29 -6.46 7.26
N ALA A 263 -5.05 -7.74 7.03
CA ALA A 263 -5.11 -8.77 8.07
C ALA A 263 -3.68 -9.26 8.35
N LEU A 264 -3.07 -8.69 9.38
CA LEU A 264 -1.80 -9.17 9.96
C LEU A 264 -2.11 -10.26 10.99
N ASP A 265 -2.60 -11.41 10.51
CA ASP A 265 -3.01 -12.51 11.37
C ASP A 265 -1.82 -13.33 11.91
N ASP A 266 -2.10 -14.27 12.81
CA ASP A 266 -1.06 -15.15 13.41
C ASP A 266 -0.31 -15.97 12.34
N SER A 267 -0.98 -16.27 11.22
CA SER A 267 -0.37 -16.95 10.08
C SER A 267 0.67 -16.07 9.40
N PHE A 268 0.41 -14.77 9.23
CA PHE A 268 1.40 -13.81 8.72
C PHE A 268 2.64 -13.75 9.61
N GLN A 269 2.47 -13.65 10.92
CA GLN A 269 3.61 -13.60 11.85
C GLN A 269 4.45 -14.88 11.80
N THR A 270 3.78 -16.03 11.77
CA THR A 270 4.44 -17.34 11.66
C THR A 270 5.20 -17.47 10.35
N PHE A 271 4.59 -17.05 9.23
CA PHE A 271 5.23 -17.05 7.91
C PHE A 271 6.46 -16.14 7.89
N MET A 272 6.37 -14.91 8.42
CA MET A 272 7.47 -13.96 8.46
C MET A 272 8.62 -14.46 9.34
N LYS A 273 8.33 -15.16 10.44
CA LYS A 273 9.34 -15.81 11.27
C LYS A 273 10.11 -16.88 10.50
N TRP A 274 9.42 -17.76 9.77
CA TRP A 274 10.08 -18.77 8.94
C TRP A 274 10.92 -18.13 7.83
N ALA A 275 10.43 -17.05 7.23
CA ALA A 275 11.17 -16.30 6.23
C ALA A 275 12.47 -15.74 6.83
N ALA A 276 12.41 -15.13 8.02
CA ALA A 276 13.57 -14.60 8.72
C ALA A 276 14.60 -15.68 9.09
N GLU A 277 14.15 -16.88 9.49
CA GLU A 277 15.03 -18.01 9.84
C GLU A 277 15.75 -18.62 8.62
N ASN A 278 15.14 -18.55 7.43
CA ASN A 278 15.71 -19.08 6.19
C ASN A 278 16.41 -18.01 5.33
N CYS A 279 16.36 -16.74 5.73
CA CYS A 279 16.94 -15.63 4.98
C CYS A 279 18.47 -15.55 5.19
N ASP A 280 19.22 -15.44 4.10
CA ASP A 280 20.68 -15.27 4.11
C ASP A 280 21.11 -13.79 4.16
N ILE A 281 20.29 -12.91 3.61
CA ILE A 281 20.49 -11.45 3.62
C ILE A 281 19.88 -10.80 4.84
N ARG A 282 20.45 -9.65 5.25
CA ARG A 282 19.83 -8.82 6.27
C ARG A 282 18.88 -7.82 5.65
N VAL A 283 17.69 -7.66 6.24
CA VAL A 283 16.68 -6.70 5.80
C VAL A 283 16.74 -5.47 6.68
N ARG A 284 17.16 -4.34 6.10
CA ARG A 284 17.18 -3.02 6.76
C ARG A 284 16.18 -2.10 6.09
N ALA A 285 15.65 -1.15 6.83
CA ALA A 285 14.67 -0.19 6.32
C ALA A 285 15.33 1.08 5.78
N ASN A 286 14.67 1.71 4.82
CA ASN A 286 14.89 3.12 4.52
C ASN A 286 13.91 3.91 5.39
N ALA A 287 14.42 4.69 6.32
CA ALA A 287 13.60 5.39 7.30
C ALA A 287 14.26 6.72 7.66
N ASP A 288 13.52 7.80 7.44
CA ASP A 288 14.05 9.16 7.55
C ASP A 288 13.45 9.90 8.76
N THR A 289 12.27 9.47 9.23
CA THR A 289 11.59 10.03 10.42
C THR A 289 11.53 9.03 11.59
N PRO A 290 11.36 9.50 12.83
CA PRO A 290 11.13 8.62 13.99
C PRO A 290 9.94 7.68 13.81
N ARG A 291 8.86 8.16 13.18
CA ARG A 291 7.67 7.34 12.89
C ARG A 291 7.98 6.20 11.93
N ASP A 292 8.76 6.47 10.88
CA ASP A 292 9.16 5.43 9.92
C ASP A 292 10.10 4.43 10.57
N ALA A 293 11.05 4.90 11.39
CA ALA A 293 11.95 4.05 12.15
C ALA A 293 11.19 3.13 13.12
N GLN A 294 10.16 3.65 13.80
CA GLN A 294 9.31 2.85 14.68
C GLN A 294 8.50 1.82 13.91
N THR A 295 7.97 2.18 12.76
CA THR A 295 7.22 1.26 11.89
C THR A 295 8.13 0.14 11.40
N ALA A 296 9.32 0.49 10.89
CA ALA A 296 10.34 -0.47 10.49
C ALA A 296 10.72 -1.42 11.63
N ARG A 297 10.86 -0.90 12.85
CA ARG A 297 11.13 -1.71 14.06
C ARG A 297 10.01 -2.70 14.36
N ASN A 298 8.75 -2.29 14.18
CA ASN A 298 7.58 -3.14 14.40
C ASN A 298 7.49 -4.29 13.37
N PHE A 299 8.11 -4.14 12.21
CA PHE A 299 8.26 -5.18 11.18
C PHE A 299 9.63 -5.90 11.27
N ASP A 300 10.28 -5.88 12.44
CA ASP A 300 11.55 -6.56 12.72
C ASP A 300 12.70 -6.20 11.76
N ALA A 301 12.70 -4.97 11.21
CA ALA A 301 13.82 -4.49 10.41
C ALA A 301 15.12 -4.51 11.23
N GLN A 302 16.19 -5.07 10.65
CA GLN A 302 17.47 -5.29 11.31
C GLN A 302 18.36 -4.04 11.30
N GLY A 303 17.75 -2.85 11.34
CA GLY A 303 18.37 -1.54 11.33
C GLY A 303 17.90 -0.66 10.16
N ILE A 304 18.50 0.52 10.05
CA ILE A 304 18.21 1.48 8.97
C ILE A 304 19.35 1.44 7.96
N GLY A 305 19.08 1.02 6.74
CA GLY A 305 20.05 0.89 5.64
C GLY A 305 20.34 2.21 4.95
N LEU A 306 19.38 3.13 5.00
CA LEU A 306 19.49 4.48 4.46
C LEU A 306 18.56 5.41 5.23
N CYS A 307 19.13 6.38 5.94
CA CYS A 307 18.45 7.56 6.47
C CYS A 307 18.87 8.76 5.62
N ARG A 308 17.92 9.35 4.92
CA ARG A 308 18.09 10.53 4.07
C ARG A 308 17.95 11.79 4.93
N THR A 309 19.04 12.50 5.11
CA THR A 309 19.06 13.68 5.99
C THR A 309 18.24 14.84 5.45
N GLU A 310 17.91 14.82 4.17
CA GLU A 310 17.37 15.95 3.43
C GLU A 310 15.87 16.06 3.63
N HIS A 311 15.24 14.90 3.81
CA HIS A 311 13.85 14.80 4.24
C HIS A 311 13.62 15.43 5.63
N MET A 312 14.65 15.51 6.47
CA MET A 312 14.58 16.13 7.79
C MET A 312 14.57 17.67 7.74
N PHE A 313 14.79 18.28 6.57
CA PHE A 313 14.80 19.73 6.38
C PHE A 313 13.50 20.28 5.75
N PHE A 314 12.57 19.42 5.31
CA PHE A 314 11.31 19.85 4.69
C PHE A 314 10.26 20.35 5.70
N ASP A 315 10.56 20.35 7.00
CA ASP A 315 9.71 21.02 7.97
C ASP A 315 9.73 22.54 7.77
N VAL A 316 8.57 23.21 7.82
CA VAL A 316 8.41 24.67 7.52
C VAL A 316 9.42 25.53 8.27
N ASP A 317 9.62 25.26 9.56
CA ASP A 317 10.57 26.00 10.39
C ASP A 317 12.02 25.78 9.93
N ARG A 318 12.34 24.58 9.45
CA ARG A 318 13.69 24.19 9.00
C ARG A 318 13.96 24.62 7.56
N LEU A 319 12.94 24.56 6.72
CA LEU A 319 13.00 24.95 5.32
C LEU A 319 13.34 26.44 5.18
N THR A 320 12.77 27.27 6.07
CA THR A 320 13.09 28.71 6.13
C THR A 320 14.56 28.92 6.47
N VAL A 321 15.07 28.23 7.49
CA VAL A 321 16.48 28.29 7.90
C VAL A 321 17.41 27.74 6.81
N MET A 322 17.01 26.68 6.10
CA MET A 322 17.76 26.13 4.98
C MET A 322 17.85 27.13 3.81
N ARG A 323 16.74 27.83 3.51
CA ARG A 323 16.72 28.89 2.50
C ARG A 323 17.61 30.07 2.89
N GLU A 324 17.62 30.48 4.15
CA GLU A 324 18.58 31.48 4.67
C GLU A 324 20.03 31.04 4.42
N MET A 325 20.36 29.76 4.64
CA MET A 325 21.71 29.22 4.40
C MET A 325 22.11 29.30 2.93
N ILE A 326 21.19 29.00 2.01
CA ILE A 326 21.42 29.06 0.55
C ILE A 326 21.70 30.50 0.09
N PHE A 327 21.05 31.48 0.72
CA PHE A 327 21.17 32.90 0.40
C PHE A 327 22.31 33.63 1.11
N ALA A 328 22.95 33.01 2.10
CA ALA A 328 24.07 33.60 2.81
C ALA A 328 25.35 33.70 1.94
N ASP A 329 25.85 34.92 1.75
CA ASP A 329 27.03 35.20 0.92
C ASP A 329 28.35 34.85 1.62
N ALA A 330 28.45 35.17 2.92
CA ALA A 330 29.65 34.94 3.71
C ALA A 330 29.65 33.57 4.39
N ALA A 331 30.85 32.98 4.54
CA ALA A 331 31.03 31.73 5.27
C ALA A 331 30.63 31.84 6.76
N HIS A 332 30.79 33.03 7.35
CA HIS A 332 30.38 33.32 8.72
C HIS A 332 28.85 33.22 8.88
N ASP A 333 28.10 33.81 7.94
CA ASP A 333 26.64 33.84 7.99
C ASP A 333 26.06 32.45 7.76
N ARG A 334 26.63 31.68 6.83
CA ARG A 334 26.31 30.25 6.67
C ARG A 334 26.52 29.45 7.96
N ARG A 335 27.61 29.70 8.69
CA ARG A 335 27.89 29.01 9.95
C ARG A 335 26.85 29.30 11.02
N SER A 336 26.44 30.56 11.16
CA SER A 336 25.37 30.97 12.07
C SER A 336 24.05 30.22 11.80
N VAL A 337 23.69 30.08 10.53
CA VAL A 337 22.48 29.36 10.12
C VAL A 337 22.61 27.85 10.40
N LEU A 338 23.76 27.25 10.12
CA LEU A 338 24.03 25.84 10.43
C LEU A 338 24.00 25.56 11.95
N ASP A 339 24.46 26.49 12.78
CA ASP A 339 24.40 26.38 14.24
C ASP A 339 22.95 26.34 14.76
N ARG A 340 22.00 26.96 14.02
CA ARG A 340 20.55 26.87 14.31
C ARG A 340 19.93 25.54 13.86
N LEU A 341 20.39 24.96 12.76
CA LEU A 341 19.94 23.64 12.27
C LEU A 341 20.46 22.48 13.13
N LEU A 342 21.67 22.63 13.66
CA LEU A 342 22.36 21.60 14.45
C LEU A 342 21.50 21.00 15.60
N PRO A 343 20.88 21.80 16.51
CA PRO A 343 20.08 21.24 17.60
C PRO A 343 18.83 20.50 17.09
N MET A 344 18.23 20.97 15.99
CA MET A 344 17.03 20.35 15.40
C MET A 344 17.38 18.97 14.82
N GLN A 345 18.41 18.89 13.99
CA GLN A 345 18.85 17.62 13.41
C GLN A 345 19.37 16.64 14.47
N ARG A 346 20.06 17.16 15.50
CA ARG A 346 20.53 16.35 16.64
C ARG A 346 19.38 15.72 17.41
N ALA A 347 18.28 16.45 17.61
CA ALA A 347 17.11 15.92 18.31
C ALA A 347 16.52 14.70 17.58
N ASP A 348 16.35 14.81 16.26
CA ASP A 348 15.82 13.71 15.44
C ASP A 348 16.74 12.49 15.47
N PHE A 349 18.05 12.68 15.36
CA PHE A 349 18.99 11.55 15.45
C PHE A 349 19.00 10.89 16.83
N ILE A 350 18.87 11.65 17.91
CA ILE A 350 18.74 11.08 19.26
C ILE A 350 17.51 10.18 19.34
N GLU A 351 16.38 10.62 18.78
CA GLU A 351 15.16 9.83 18.76
C GLU A 351 15.31 8.58 17.89
N LEU A 352 15.89 8.73 16.70
CA LEU A 352 16.13 7.64 15.75
C LEU A 352 17.07 6.58 16.34
N PHE A 353 18.17 6.98 17.00
CA PHE A 353 19.05 6.05 17.72
C PHE A 353 18.38 5.40 18.94
N ARG A 354 17.46 6.10 19.61
CA ARG A 354 16.70 5.54 20.73
C ARG A 354 15.77 4.43 20.25
N ILE A 355 15.05 4.64 19.15
CA ILE A 355 14.15 3.66 18.53
C ILE A 355 14.96 2.46 18.01
N MET A 356 16.07 2.73 17.31
CA MET A 356 16.94 1.69 16.75
C MET A 356 18.02 1.19 17.71
N ARG A 357 17.78 1.25 19.02
CA ARG A 357 18.74 0.78 20.02
C ARG A 357 19.19 -0.65 19.71
N GLY A 358 20.50 -0.85 19.68
CA GLY A 358 21.14 -2.14 19.40
C GLY A 358 21.24 -2.53 17.93
N LEU A 359 20.75 -1.70 17.00
CA LEU A 359 20.77 -1.95 15.56
C LEU A 359 21.57 -0.89 14.80
N PRO A 360 22.16 -1.22 13.63
CA PRO A 360 22.92 -0.27 12.84
C PRO A 360 22.02 0.74 12.12
N VAL A 361 22.42 2.01 12.16
CA VAL A 361 21.76 3.10 11.44
C VAL A 361 22.76 3.71 10.47
N CYS A 362 22.47 3.63 9.17
CA CYS A 362 23.27 4.22 8.11
C CYS A 362 22.66 5.58 7.75
N ILE A 363 23.43 6.65 7.94
CA ILE A 363 23.00 8.02 7.65
C ILE A 363 23.71 8.48 6.38
N ARG A 364 22.95 8.89 5.38
CA ARG A 364 23.49 9.53 4.19
C ARG A 364 23.54 11.04 4.44
N LEU A 365 24.70 11.62 4.15
CA LEU A 365 24.84 13.07 4.18
C LEU A 365 23.96 13.72 3.09
N PHE A 366 23.89 15.04 3.13
CA PHE A 366 23.10 15.83 2.22
C PHE A 366 23.50 15.58 0.74
N ASP A 367 22.52 15.17 -0.08
CA ASP A 367 22.66 14.74 -1.48
C ASP A 367 22.03 15.65 -2.56
N PRO A 368 20.82 16.24 -2.37
CA PRO A 368 20.11 16.96 -3.41
C PRO A 368 20.74 18.33 -3.67
N PRO A 369 20.62 18.85 -4.91
CA PRO A 369 21.08 20.19 -5.23
C PRO A 369 20.25 21.24 -4.51
N LEU A 370 20.88 22.38 -4.22
CA LEU A 370 20.28 23.44 -3.39
C LEU A 370 18.98 24.01 -3.99
N HIS A 371 18.85 24.00 -5.32
CA HIS A 371 17.68 24.53 -6.00
C HIS A 371 16.39 23.76 -5.70
N GLU A 372 16.46 22.50 -5.23
CA GLU A 372 15.27 21.72 -4.82
C GLU A 372 14.57 22.30 -3.58
N PHE A 373 15.26 23.09 -2.77
CA PHE A 373 14.68 23.74 -1.58
C PHE A 373 14.08 25.12 -1.91
N LEU A 374 14.28 25.61 -3.12
CA LEU A 374 13.85 26.94 -3.55
C LEU A 374 12.44 26.88 -4.16
N PRO A 375 11.60 27.88 -3.87
CA PRO A 375 10.26 27.95 -4.45
C PRO A 375 10.35 28.24 -5.96
N THR A 376 9.47 27.62 -6.73
CA THR A 376 9.38 27.81 -8.19
C THR A 376 8.25 28.75 -8.60
N ASP A 377 7.32 29.04 -7.69
CA ASP A 377 6.16 29.88 -7.93
C ASP A 377 6.40 31.33 -7.48
N ARG A 378 5.70 32.27 -8.11
CA ARG A 378 5.85 33.71 -7.82
C ARG A 378 5.49 34.06 -6.38
N ALA A 379 4.50 33.38 -5.79
CA ALA A 379 4.10 33.63 -4.40
C ALA A 379 5.15 33.11 -3.42
N GLY A 380 5.71 31.92 -3.65
CA GLY A 380 6.83 31.40 -2.87
C GLY A 380 8.08 32.29 -2.96
N LEU A 381 8.41 32.83 -4.14
CA LEU A 381 9.52 33.78 -4.31
C LEU A 381 9.30 35.10 -3.55
N LEU A 382 8.06 35.62 -3.54
CA LEU A 382 7.69 36.80 -2.75
C LEU A 382 7.85 36.54 -1.25
N ASN A 383 7.32 35.43 -0.75
CA ASN A 383 7.45 35.06 0.66
C ASN A 383 8.92 34.88 1.07
N LEU A 384 9.74 34.32 0.17
CA LEU A 384 11.17 34.16 0.40
C LEU A 384 11.90 35.51 0.45
N ALA A 385 11.56 36.43 -0.45
CA ALA A 385 12.09 37.79 -0.45
C ALA A 385 11.74 38.56 0.84
N GLU A 386 10.50 38.43 1.30
CA GLU A 386 10.06 39.00 2.59
C GLU A 386 10.78 38.36 3.78
N ALA A 387 10.93 37.04 3.80
CA ALA A 387 11.59 36.33 4.90
C ALA A 387 13.08 36.65 5.01
N LEU A 388 13.76 36.89 3.88
CA LEU A 388 15.19 37.20 3.82
C LEU A 388 15.50 38.69 3.88
N ASP A 389 14.48 39.56 3.87
CA ASP A 389 14.62 41.02 3.73
C ASP A 389 15.46 41.41 2.50
N LEU A 390 15.21 40.73 1.38
CA LEU A 390 15.91 40.95 0.10
C LEU A 390 14.93 41.40 -1.00
N PRO A 391 15.39 42.22 -1.97
CA PRO A 391 14.56 42.56 -3.13
C PRO A 391 14.19 41.30 -3.92
N LEU A 392 12.92 41.20 -4.36
CA LEU A 392 12.43 40.08 -5.17
C LEU A 392 13.31 39.84 -6.41
N SER A 393 13.81 40.90 -7.05
CA SER A 393 14.70 40.78 -8.21
C SER A 393 15.98 39.99 -7.90
N THR A 394 16.56 40.20 -6.72
CA THR A 394 17.78 39.53 -6.27
C THR A 394 17.49 38.06 -5.96
N VAL A 395 16.34 37.78 -5.35
CA VAL A 395 15.89 36.41 -5.07
C VAL A 395 15.66 35.63 -6.35
N THR A 396 14.91 36.19 -7.30
CA THR A 396 14.64 35.55 -8.59
C THR A 396 15.94 35.28 -9.35
N GLN A 397 16.84 36.25 -9.44
CA GLN A 397 18.10 36.08 -10.16
C GLN A 397 18.97 34.96 -9.57
N ARG A 398 19.00 34.83 -8.24
CA ARG A 398 19.77 33.78 -7.55
C ARG A 398 19.15 32.40 -7.70
N VAL A 399 17.82 32.31 -7.68
CA VAL A 399 17.10 31.06 -7.94
C VAL A 399 17.36 30.60 -9.38
N GLU A 400 17.27 31.52 -10.35
CA GLU A 400 17.57 31.25 -11.75
C GLU A 400 19.04 30.84 -11.96
N SER A 401 19.99 31.45 -11.25
CA SER A 401 21.41 31.10 -11.38
C SER A 401 21.77 29.75 -10.77
N MET A 402 20.97 29.22 -9.85
CA MET A 402 21.08 27.86 -9.31
C MET A 402 20.29 26.83 -10.13
N GLY A 403 19.55 27.29 -11.14
CA GLY A 403 18.82 26.43 -12.05
C GLY A 403 19.78 25.59 -12.89
N GLU A 404 19.61 24.27 -12.82
CA GLU A 404 20.42 23.32 -13.58
C GLU A 404 19.62 22.70 -14.71
N TYR A 405 20.29 22.45 -15.84
CA TYR A 405 19.67 21.76 -16.97
C TYR A 405 19.43 20.27 -16.67
N ASN A 406 20.34 19.62 -15.93
CA ASN A 406 20.24 18.21 -15.51
C ASN A 406 20.55 18.07 -14.01
N PRO A 407 19.57 18.32 -13.12
CA PRO A 407 19.76 18.25 -11.66
C PRO A 407 20.32 16.93 -11.13
N MET A 408 20.06 15.82 -11.82
CA MET A 408 20.53 14.48 -11.42
C MET A 408 22.08 14.33 -11.48
N LEU A 409 22.77 15.20 -12.23
CA LEU A 409 24.22 15.11 -12.49
C LEU A 409 24.96 16.43 -12.17
N GLY A 410 24.35 17.29 -11.35
CA GLY A 410 24.85 18.63 -10.99
C GLY A 410 26.01 18.65 -10.00
#